data_AF-A0A4Q5UQ69-F1
#
_entry.id   AF-A0A4Q5UQ69-F1
#
_cell.length_a   1.000
_cell.length_b   1.000
_cell.length_c   1.000
_cell.angle_alpha   90.00
_cell.angle_beta   90.00
_cell.angle_gamma   90.00
#
_symmetry.space_group_name_H-M   'P 1'
#
loop_
_entity.id
_entity.type
_entity.pdbx_description
1 polymer ?
#
loop_
_entity_poly.entity_id
_entity_poly.type
_entity_poly.pdbx_seq_one_letter_code
_entity_poly.pdbx_strand_id
1 'polypeptide(L)'
;LSKDSSVSCASCHKPAFAFSDTVAFSTGIFGKLTSRNTPSVLNMKNRPYFFWDGRAATLEEQALIPIANPDEMGLAITEAVARLNQSDEYRKLFKKIFGQLPNAKNLGAAFAAFERTLETEDSKFDDWANGNGELTQQEERGRQLFVSNRAKCFDCHSTQDFTNDEFKNIGLYNGNTQKDEGRFFITKEQKDLGRFKTPGLRNIAVTGPYMHDGRFKTLEQVVQYYNNPYMFVDDPLNMDTLLLQPLQLSNQDNADLVAFLKTLTDRRFLK
;
A
#
# COMPACT_ATOMS: atom_id res chain seq x y z
N LEU A 1 2.87 -4.03 -21.12
CA LEU A 1 4.28 -4.47 -21.00
C LEU A 1 4.37 -5.79 -20.22
N SER A 2 3.54 -6.77 -20.55
CA SER A 2 3.59 -8.13 -20.00
C SER A 2 4.02 -9.12 -21.08
N LYS A 3 4.56 -10.26 -20.69
CA LYS A 3 5.12 -11.26 -21.61
C LYS A 3 4.13 -11.68 -22.68
N ASP A 4 2.92 -12.02 -22.26
CA ASP A 4 1.79 -12.44 -23.10
C ASP A 4 0.87 -11.28 -23.54
N SER A 5 1.22 -10.03 -23.17
CA SER A 5 0.42 -8.82 -23.41
C SER A 5 -0.97 -8.81 -22.75
N SER A 6 -1.22 -9.66 -21.74
CA SER A 6 -2.52 -9.74 -21.05
C SER A 6 -2.65 -8.79 -19.84
N VAL A 7 -1.53 -8.47 -19.19
CA VAL A 7 -1.48 -7.67 -17.94
C VAL A 7 -0.84 -6.28 -18.16
N SER A 8 -1.39 -5.28 -17.48
CA SER A 8 -0.86 -3.92 -17.35
C SER A 8 -0.77 -3.51 -15.88
N CYS A 9 -0.13 -2.39 -15.56
CA CYS A 9 -0.12 -1.85 -14.19
C CYS A 9 -1.55 -1.66 -13.66
N ALA A 10 -2.46 -1.17 -14.52
CA ALA A 10 -3.86 -0.92 -14.21
C ALA A 10 -4.72 -2.19 -14.04
N SER A 11 -4.19 -3.37 -14.40
CA SER A 11 -4.86 -4.65 -14.14
C SER A 11 -4.91 -4.95 -12.64
N CYS A 12 -3.85 -4.59 -11.91
CA CYS A 12 -3.72 -4.78 -10.46
C CYS A 12 -3.96 -3.46 -9.70
N HIS A 13 -3.43 -2.33 -10.19
CA HIS A 13 -3.62 -1.01 -9.61
C HIS A 13 -4.78 -0.27 -10.26
N LYS A 14 -6.01 -0.66 -9.92
CA LYS A 14 -7.22 -0.24 -10.62
C LYS A 14 -7.59 1.21 -10.27
N PRO A 15 -7.63 2.16 -11.24
CA PRO A 15 -7.94 3.56 -10.94
C PRO A 15 -9.28 3.75 -10.21
N ALA A 16 -10.29 2.95 -10.55
CA ALA A 16 -11.62 3.00 -9.91
C ALA A 16 -11.63 2.57 -8.43
N PHE A 17 -10.55 1.97 -7.95
CA PHE A 17 -10.38 1.51 -6.56
C PHE A 17 -9.14 2.14 -5.93
N ALA A 18 -8.98 3.46 -6.14
CA ALA A 18 -7.85 4.22 -5.61
C ALA A 18 -6.49 3.58 -5.95
N PHE A 19 -6.36 3.05 -7.17
CA PHE A 19 -5.17 2.36 -7.66
C PHE A 19 -4.71 1.15 -6.83
N SER A 20 -5.64 0.46 -6.17
CA SER A 20 -5.44 -0.84 -5.53
C SER A 20 -6.18 -1.95 -6.30
N ASP A 21 -6.00 -3.21 -5.87
CA ASP A 21 -6.83 -4.31 -6.35
C ASP A 21 -7.97 -4.60 -5.36
N THR A 22 -8.97 -5.35 -5.80
CA THR A 22 -10.17 -5.73 -5.05
C THR A 22 -10.13 -7.16 -4.51
N VAL A 23 -8.98 -7.84 -4.65
CA VAL A 23 -8.76 -9.23 -4.25
C VAL A 23 -7.50 -9.34 -3.37
N ALA A 24 -7.43 -10.41 -2.57
CA ALA A 24 -6.30 -10.61 -1.66
C ALA A 24 -4.97 -10.80 -2.41
N PHE A 25 -5.00 -11.52 -3.53
CA PHE A 25 -3.84 -11.73 -4.41
C PHE A 25 -4.25 -11.45 -5.85
N SER A 26 -3.54 -10.54 -6.49
CA SER A 26 -3.80 -10.16 -7.88
C SER A 26 -3.45 -11.30 -8.83
N THR A 27 -4.08 -11.31 -9.99
CA THR A 27 -3.79 -12.29 -11.04
C THR A 27 -2.81 -11.68 -12.04
N GLY A 28 -1.59 -12.22 -12.08
CA GLY A 28 -0.58 -11.92 -13.08
C GLY A 28 -0.74 -12.74 -14.35
N ILE A 29 0.33 -12.81 -15.15
CA ILE A 29 0.36 -13.57 -16.40
C ILE A 29 0.06 -15.05 -16.17
N PHE A 30 -0.55 -15.69 -17.18
CA PHE A 30 -0.95 -17.10 -17.13
C PHE A 30 -1.84 -17.49 -15.95
N GLY A 31 -2.55 -16.54 -15.34
CA GLY A 31 -3.44 -16.79 -14.22
C GLY A 31 -2.72 -17.02 -12.88
N LYS A 32 -1.41 -16.74 -12.80
CA LYS A 32 -0.65 -16.91 -11.56
C LYS A 32 -1.03 -15.83 -10.55
N LEU A 33 -1.20 -16.23 -9.29
CA LEU A 33 -1.50 -15.28 -8.21
C LEU A 33 -0.22 -14.65 -7.66
N THR A 34 -0.29 -13.36 -7.32
CA THR A 34 0.77 -12.68 -6.57
C THR A 34 0.90 -13.24 -5.16
N SER A 35 2.05 -13.01 -4.51
CA SER A 35 2.30 -13.49 -3.15
C SER A 35 1.79 -12.57 -2.05
N ARG A 36 1.44 -11.32 -2.39
CA ARG A 36 0.96 -10.28 -1.48
C ARG A 36 -0.20 -9.51 -2.10
N ASN A 37 -0.98 -8.86 -1.23
CA ASN A 37 -2.00 -7.90 -1.61
C ASN A 37 -1.36 -6.69 -2.32
N THR A 38 -2.01 -6.24 -3.38
CA THR A 38 -1.56 -5.11 -4.20
C THR A 38 -1.95 -3.80 -3.51
N PRO A 39 -0.97 -3.03 -2.99
CA PRO A 39 -1.27 -1.77 -2.31
C PRO A 39 -1.71 -0.70 -3.33
N SER A 40 -2.33 0.37 -2.83
CA SER A 40 -2.52 1.60 -3.61
C SER A 40 -1.17 2.21 -4.01
N VAL A 41 -1.09 2.80 -5.21
CA VAL A 41 0.06 3.63 -5.65
C VAL A 41 -0.17 5.13 -5.45
N LEU A 42 -1.21 5.53 -4.73
CA LEU A 42 -1.47 6.94 -4.40
C LEU A 42 -0.53 7.45 -3.31
N ASN A 43 -0.16 8.73 -3.35
CA ASN A 43 0.66 9.43 -2.33
C ASN A 43 2.06 8.83 -2.13
N MET A 44 2.71 8.49 -3.26
CA MET A 44 4.00 7.80 -3.30
C MET A 44 5.19 8.73 -3.57
N LYS A 45 4.94 10.01 -3.89
CA LYS A 45 5.97 10.93 -4.41
C LYS A 45 7.22 11.08 -3.55
N ASN A 46 7.06 11.11 -2.22
CA ASN A 46 8.14 11.40 -1.27
C ASN A 46 8.50 10.21 -0.36
N ARG A 47 8.19 8.97 -0.80
CA ARG A 47 8.42 7.78 0.02
C ARG A 47 9.88 7.31 -0.05
N PRO A 48 10.48 6.88 1.08
CA PRO A 48 11.85 6.38 1.12
C PRO A 48 11.98 4.92 0.67
N TYR A 49 10.89 4.15 0.75
CA TYR A 49 10.88 2.71 0.45
C TYR A 49 9.58 2.30 -0.25
N PHE A 50 9.69 1.36 -1.18
CA PHE A 50 8.56 0.82 -1.94
C PHE A 50 8.45 -0.70 -1.79
N PHE A 51 7.25 -1.21 -2.09
CA PHE A 51 6.74 -2.52 -1.65
C PHE A 51 6.53 -2.64 -0.14
N TRP A 52 5.80 -3.68 0.26
CA TRP A 52 5.53 -4.01 1.66
C TRP A 52 6.80 -4.28 2.49
N ASP A 53 7.84 -4.85 1.89
CA ASP A 53 9.12 -5.18 2.56
C ASP A 53 10.19 -4.09 2.40
N GLY A 54 9.93 -3.09 1.55
CA GLY A 54 10.87 -2.01 1.29
C GLY A 54 12.04 -2.39 0.39
N ARG A 55 11.92 -3.43 -0.46
CA ARG A 55 13.01 -3.91 -1.31
C ARG A 55 13.44 -2.96 -2.42
N ALA A 56 12.63 -1.95 -2.74
CA ALA A 56 12.97 -0.94 -3.74
C ALA A 56 13.16 0.42 -3.05
N ALA A 57 14.23 1.12 -3.41
CA ALA A 57 14.60 2.42 -2.84
C ALA A 57 14.03 3.61 -3.63
N THR A 58 13.52 3.37 -4.85
CA THR A 58 12.97 4.40 -5.73
C THR A 58 11.75 3.90 -6.49
N LEU A 59 10.86 4.80 -6.92
CA LEU A 59 9.76 4.47 -7.83
C LEU A 59 10.30 3.93 -9.17
N GLU A 60 11.41 4.48 -9.66
CA GLU A 60 12.03 4.03 -10.91
C GLU A 60 12.44 2.56 -10.84
N GLU A 61 13.04 2.14 -9.74
CA GLU A 61 13.38 0.74 -9.48
C GLU A 61 12.12 -0.10 -9.28
N GLN A 62 11.19 0.37 -8.44
CA GLN A 62 9.93 -0.30 -8.14
C GLN A 62 9.17 -0.61 -9.43
N ALA A 63 9.02 0.35 -10.34
CA ALA A 63 8.23 0.20 -11.57
C ALA A 63 8.77 -0.88 -12.52
N LEU A 64 10.08 -1.17 -12.47
CA LEU A 64 10.70 -2.19 -13.31
C LEU A 64 10.55 -3.60 -12.73
N ILE A 65 10.45 -3.74 -11.40
CA ILE A 65 10.40 -5.06 -10.73
C ILE A 65 9.15 -5.88 -11.14
N PRO A 66 7.91 -5.34 -11.13
CA PRO A 66 6.71 -6.04 -11.60
C PRO A 66 6.78 -6.47 -13.06
N ILE A 67 7.41 -5.63 -13.91
CA ILE A 67 7.58 -5.93 -15.34
C ILE A 67 8.36 -7.23 -15.48
N ALA A 68 9.44 -7.40 -14.73
CA ALA A 68 10.31 -8.59 -14.80
C ALA A 68 9.82 -9.79 -13.97
N ASN A 69 8.99 -9.58 -12.96
CA ASN A 69 8.57 -10.65 -12.06
C ASN A 69 7.73 -11.71 -12.81
N PRO A 70 8.13 -13.00 -12.81
CA PRO A 70 7.44 -14.08 -13.54
C PRO A 70 6.00 -14.33 -13.08
N ASP A 71 5.64 -13.86 -11.88
CA ASP A 71 4.32 -14.07 -11.27
C ASP A 71 3.40 -12.87 -11.49
N GLU A 72 3.95 -11.76 -11.99
CA GLU A 72 3.24 -10.53 -12.28
C GLU A 72 3.16 -10.31 -13.80
N MET A 73 4.14 -9.65 -14.42
CA MET A 73 4.13 -9.35 -15.86
C MET A 73 5.11 -10.21 -16.69
N GLY A 74 6.12 -10.81 -16.04
CA GLY A 74 7.06 -11.81 -16.57
C GLY A 74 7.85 -11.43 -17.82
N LEU A 75 8.01 -10.14 -18.11
CA LEU A 75 8.70 -9.62 -19.28
C LEU A 75 10.09 -9.11 -18.89
N ALA A 76 11.16 -9.66 -19.48
CA ALA A 76 12.50 -9.14 -19.27
C ALA A 76 12.58 -7.65 -19.68
N ILE A 77 13.27 -6.82 -18.89
CA ILE A 77 13.34 -5.36 -19.16
C ILE A 77 13.97 -5.06 -20.53
N THR A 78 14.96 -5.86 -20.94
CA THR A 78 15.55 -5.76 -22.28
C THR A 78 14.52 -5.98 -23.39
N GLU A 79 13.60 -6.92 -23.21
CA GLU A 79 12.50 -7.18 -24.14
C GLU A 79 11.44 -6.06 -24.07
N ALA A 80 11.08 -5.57 -22.88
CA ALA A 80 10.18 -4.43 -22.72
C ALA A 80 10.69 -3.20 -23.48
N VAL A 81 11.98 -2.89 -23.34
CA VAL A 81 12.67 -1.82 -24.07
C VAL A 81 12.68 -2.08 -25.58
N ALA A 82 12.91 -3.32 -26.02
CA ALA A 82 12.87 -3.68 -27.43
C ALA A 82 11.47 -3.44 -28.04
N ARG A 83 10.40 -3.82 -27.33
CA ARG A 83 9.00 -3.55 -27.75
C ARG A 83 8.73 -2.05 -27.87
N LEU A 84 9.19 -1.23 -26.93
CA LEU A 84 9.07 0.23 -27.02
C LEU A 84 9.86 0.81 -28.19
N ASN A 85 11.03 0.25 -28.49
CA ASN A 85 11.84 0.64 -29.65
C ASN A 85 11.29 0.16 -30.99
N GLN A 86 10.28 -0.71 -31.02
CA GLN A 86 9.54 -1.08 -32.24
C GLN A 86 8.36 -0.15 -32.51
N SER A 87 7.92 0.64 -31.52
CA SER A 87 6.84 1.62 -31.68
C SER A 87 7.40 2.98 -32.10
N ASP A 88 7.04 3.45 -33.29
CA ASP A 88 7.43 4.78 -33.78
C ASP A 88 6.90 5.91 -32.90
N GLU A 89 5.73 5.72 -32.29
CA GLU A 89 5.16 6.66 -31.33
C GLU A 89 6.03 6.77 -30.08
N TYR A 90 6.33 5.65 -29.42
CA TYR A 90 7.15 5.67 -28.21
C TYR A 90 8.56 6.18 -28.50
N ARG A 91 9.19 5.81 -29.62
CA ARG A 91 10.49 6.36 -29.99
C ARG A 91 10.47 7.88 -30.10
N LYS A 92 9.43 8.46 -30.71
CA LYS A 92 9.27 9.93 -30.84
C LYS A 92 9.05 10.58 -29.48
N LEU A 93 8.17 10.02 -28.64
CA LEU A 93 7.88 10.54 -27.31
C LEU A 93 9.11 10.50 -26.39
N PHE A 94 9.82 9.38 -26.35
CA PHE A 94 11.02 9.24 -25.53
C PHE A 94 12.15 10.16 -26.01
N LYS A 95 12.35 10.30 -27.33
CA LYS A 95 13.31 11.28 -27.87
C LYS A 95 12.94 12.71 -27.51
N LYS A 96 11.65 13.06 -27.56
CA LYS A 96 11.17 14.40 -27.21
C LYS A 96 11.40 14.75 -25.74
N ILE A 97 11.13 13.81 -24.83
CA ILE A 97 11.17 14.05 -23.38
C ILE A 97 12.59 13.86 -22.81
N PHE A 98 13.28 12.80 -23.21
CA PHE A 98 14.56 12.39 -22.63
C PHE A 98 15.77 12.64 -23.54
N GLY A 99 15.58 13.09 -24.78
CA GLY A 99 16.65 13.24 -25.76
C GLY A 99 17.26 11.92 -26.24
N GLN A 100 16.66 10.78 -25.89
CA GLN A 100 17.20 9.44 -26.11
C GLN A 100 16.09 8.48 -26.57
N LEU A 101 16.47 7.38 -27.23
CA LEU A 101 15.55 6.27 -27.46
C LEU A 101 15.17 5.58 -26.13
N PRO A 102 14.06 4.82 -26.08
CA PRO A 102 13.70 4.04 -24.91
C PRO A 102 14.85 3.15 -24.42
N ASN A 103 15.11 3.16 -23.11
CA ASN A 103 16.05 2.32 -22.38
C ASN A 103 15.51 2.05 -20.96
N ALA A 104 16.14 1.16 -20.19
CA ALA A 104 15.63 0.78 -18.86
C ALA A 104 15.50 1.98 -17.91
N LYS A 105 16.47 2.91 -17.93
CA LYS A 105 16.50 4.08 -17.04
C LYS A 105 15.34 5.03 -17.34
N ASN A 106 15.13 5.40 -18.61
CA ASN A 106 14.06 6.31 -18.96
C ASN A 106 12.67 5.65 -18.94
N LEU A 107 12.58 4.32 -19.06
CA LEU A 107 11.35 3.57 -18.82
C LEU A 107 10.91 3.68 -17.35
N GLY A 108 11.81 3.38 -16.41
CA GLY A 108 11.55 3.55 -14.98
C GLY A 108 11.19 5.00 -14.63
N ALA A 109 11.94 5.97 -15.17
CA ALA A 109 11.68 7.39 -14.97
C ALA A 109 10.30 7.84 -15.49
N ALA A 110 9.84 7.30 -16.62
CA ALA A 110 8.53 7.64 -17.17
C ALA A 110 7.38 7.15 -16.27
N PHE A 111 7.46 5.93 -15.76
CA PHE A 111 6.46 5.41 -14.81
C PHE A 111 6.49 6.17 -13.49
N ALA A 112 7.67 6.34 -12.91
CA ALA A 112 7.84 7.08 -11.67
C ALA A 112 7.34 8.53 -11.79
N ALA A 113 7.51 9.19 -12.94
CA ALA A 113 6.97 10.52 -13.18
C ALA A 113 5.43 10.54 -13.16
N PHE A 114 4.78 9.53 -13.74
CA PHE A 114 3.32 9.38 -13.66
C PHE A 114 2.86 9.09 -12.23
N GLU A 115 3.49 8.17 -11.51
CA GLU A 115 3.10 7.83 -10.14
C GLU A 115 3.23 9.02 -9.18
N ARG A 116 4.21 9.90 -9.38
CA ARG A 116 4.36 11.15 -8.62
C ARG A 116 3.24 12.17 -8.84
N THR A 117 2.38 12.00 -9.85
CA THR A 117 1.20 12.86 -10.03
C THR A 117 -0.03 12.33 -9.30
N LEU A 118 0.03 11.09 -8.79
CA LEU A 118 -1.08 10.40 -8.15
C LEU A 118 -1.19 10.77 -6.65
N GLU A 119 -1.21 12.06 -6.37
CA GLU A 119 -1.39 12.58 -5.01
C GLU A 119 -2.88 12.91 -4.73
N THR A 120 -3.27 12.87 -3.47
CA THR A 120 -4.65 13.09 -3.01
C THR A 120 -4.67 14.14 -1.90
N GLU A 121 -5.56 15.11 -2.03
CA GLU A 121 -5.63 16.28 -1.16
C GLU A 121 -7.08 16.76 -0.89
N ASP A 122 -8.08 16.05 -1.41
CA ASP A 122 -9.48 16.45 -1.36
C ASP A 122 -10.34 15.42 -0.60
N SER A 123 -10.05 15.24 0.69
CA SER A 123 -10.87 14.42 1.60
C SER A 123 -11.64 15.26 2.60
N LYS A 124 -12.64 14.67 3.26
CA LYS A 124 -13.37 15.33 4.36
C LYS A 124 -12.43 15.72 5.51
N PHE A 125 -11.44 14.89 5.79
CA PHE A 125 -10.42 15.21 6.78
C PHE A 125 -9.57 16.42 6.37
N ASP A 126 -9.21 16.53 5.09
CA ASP A 126 -8.44 17.67 4.59
C ASP A 126 -9.23 18.99 4.74
N ASP A 127 -10.55 18.99 4.47
CA ASP A 127 -11.39 20.17 4.72
C ASP A 127 -11.41 20.56 6.20
N TRP A 128 -11.59 19.58 7.10
CA TRP A 128 -11.56 19.83 8.54
C TRP A 128 -10.20 20.37 9.00
N ALA A 129 -9.10 19.76 8.52
CA ALA A 129 -7.74 20.16 8.87
C ALA A 129 -7.41 21.59 8.39
N ASN A 130 -8.01 22.01 7.27
CA ASN A 130 -7.88 23.36 6.72
C ASN A 130 -8.89 24.37 7.29
N GLY A 131 -9.76 23.96 8.23
CA GLY A 131 -10.80 24.83 8.79
C GLY A 131 -11.96 25.15 7.85
N ASN A 132 -12.11 24.38 6.75
CA ASN A 132 -13.12 24.55 5.71
C ASN A 132 -14.26 23.55 5.81
N GLY A 133 -14.28 22.69 6.84
CA GLY A 133 -15.31 21.68 7.04
C GLY A 133 -15.37 21.17 8.47
N GLU A 134 -16.37 20.35 8.76
CA GLU A 134 -16.61 19.79 10.08
C GLU A 134 -16.66 18.26 10.05
N LEU A 135 -16.13 17.65 11.11
CA LEU A 135 -16.36 16.25 11.41
C LEU A 135 -17.68 16.13 12.19
N THR A 136 -18.44 15.08 11.90
CA THR A 136 -19.55 14.67 12.76
C THR A 136 -19.02 14.31 14.15
N GLN A 137 -19.89 14.29 15.15
CA GLN A 137 -19.51 13.87 16.51
C GLN A 137 -18.90 12.46 16.54
N GLN A 138 -19.35 11.55 15.65
CA GLN A 138 -18.80 10.20 15.55
C GLN A 138 -17.36 10.19 15.01
N GLU A 139 -17.14 10.89 13.90
CA GLU A 139 -15.82 11.00 13.27
C GLU A 139 -14.84 11.73 14.19
N GLU A 140 -15.28 12.75 14.93
CA GLU A 140 -14.44 13.48 15.88
C GLU A 140 -14.03 12.61 17.07
N ARG A 141 -14.94 11.81 17.64
CA ARG A 141 -14.57 10.81 18.67
C ARG A 141 -13.56 9.81 18.13
N GLY A 142 -13.74 9.37 16.88
CA GLY A 142 -12.81 8.47 16.19
C GLY A 142 -11.43 9.09 16.02
N ARG A 143 -11.36 10.34 15.58
CA ARG A 143 -10.12 11.10 15.43
C ARG A 143 -9.39 11.26 16.76
N GLN A 144 -10.12 11.64 17.83
CA GLN A 144 -9.54 11.78 19.17
C GLN A 144 -9.02 10.45 19.70
N LEU A 145 -9.75 9.36 19.50
CA LEU A 145 -9.31 8.03 19.88
C LEU A 145 -8.06 7.61 19.09
N PHE A 146 -8.03 7.87 17.78
CA PHE A 146 -6.90 7.54 16.89
C PHE A 146 -5.57 8.15 17.35
N VAL A 147 -5.59 9.41 17.82
CA VAL A 147 -4.41 10.12 18.33
C VAL A 147 -4.16 9.91 19.83
N SER A 148 -5.00 9.14 20.52
CA SER A 148 -4.88 8.92 21.95
C SER A 148 -3.89 7.81 22.30
N ASN A 149 -3.34 7.87 23.50
CA ASN A 149 -2.55 6.79 24.08
C ASN A 149 -3.36 5.51 24.37
N ARG A 150 -4.70 5.55 24.26
CA ARG A 150 -5.55 4.36 24.39
C ARG A 150 -5.51 3.49 23.14
N ALA A 151 -5.58 4.08 21.95
CA ALA A 151 -5.58 3.32 20.69
C ALA A 151 -4.20 3.28 20.01
N LYS A 152 -3.33 4.26 20.28
CA LYS A 152 -1.93 4.33 19.79
C LYS A 152 -1.77 4.25 18.27
N CYS A 153 -2.83 4.48 17.50
CA CYS A 153 -2.80 4.37 16.04
C CYS A 153 -1.80 5.37 15.44
N PHE A 154 -1.78 6.60 15.98
CA PHE A 154 -0.91 7.68 15.54
C PHE A 154 0.59 7.41 15.77
N ASP A 155 0.98 6.49 16.65
CA ASP A 155 2.39 6.16 16.89
C ASP A 155 3.08 5.58 15.63
N CYS A 156 2.31 4.96 14.73
CA CYS A 156 2.78 4.47 13.44
C CYS A 156 2.14 5.21 12.26
N HIS A 157 0.86 5.57 12.38
CA HIS A 157 0.08 6.23 11.34
C HIS A 157 0.00 7.75 11.55
N SER A 158 1.16 8.41 11.46
CA SER A 158 1.32 9.85 11.65
C SER A 158 1.66 10.58 10.33
N THR A 159 1.95 11.87 10.42
CA THR A 159 2.30 12.74 9.28
C THR A 159 1.14 12.95 8.29
N GLN A 160 1.41 13.61 7.16
CA GLN A 160 0.42 14.05 6.19
C GLN A 160 -0.41 12.88 5.60
N ASP A 161 0.18 11.70 5.46
CA ASP A 161 -0.46 10.55 4.80
C ASP A 161 -0.75 9.39 5.75
N PHE A 162 -0.69 9.65 7.06
CA PHE A 162 -0.97 8.67 8.10
C PHE A 162 -0.05 7.44 8.01
N THR A 163 1.24 7.68 7.80
CA THR A 163 2.32 6.72 7.93
C THR A 163 3.62 7.43 8.28
N ASN A 164 4.45 6.77 9.09
CA ASN A 164 5.83 7.16 9.35
C ASN A 164 6.85 6.44 8.44
N ASP A 165 6.38 5.60 7.51
CA ASP A 165 7.19 4.75 6.61
C ASP A 165 8.19 3.82 7.33
N GLU A 166 8.00 3.58 8.64
CA GLU A 166 8.76 2.60 9.39
C GLU A 166 8.31 1.16 9.08
N PHE A 167 9.12 0.20 9.51
CA PHE A 167 8.81 -1.22 9.40
C PHE A 167 8.36 -1.77 10.75
N LYS A 168 7.16 -2.32 10.79
CA LYS A 168 6.51 -2.85 11.99
C LYS A 168 6.04 -4.28 11.76
N ASN A 169 6.03 -5.07 12.81
CA ASN A 169 5.39 -6.38 12.83
C ASN A 169 4.21 -6.30 13.80
N ILE A 170 3.02 -6.28 13.21
CA ILE A 170 1.77 -6.18 13.97
C ILE A 170 1.27 -7.54 14.48
N GLY A 171 2.06 -8.61 14.33
CA GLY A 171 1.72 -9.96 14.80
C GLY A 171 1.11 -10.88 13.76
N LEU A 172 1.30 -10.61 12.47
CA LEU A 172 0.75 -11.48 11.42
C LEU A 172 1.64 -12.68 11.11
N TYR A 173 2.90 -12.65 11.50
CA TYR A 173 3.89 -13.71 11.26
C TYR A 173 3.99 -14.65 12.48
N ASN A 174 3.89 -15.95 12.25
CA ASN A 174 4.07 -16.97 13.29
C ASN A 174 5.05 -18.10 12.87
N GLY A 175 5.63 -18.02 11.67
CA GLY A 175 6.57 -19.02 11.15
C GLY A 175 5.96 -20.37 10.79
N ASN A 176 4.66 -20.58 11.05
CA ASN A 176 3.94 -21.81 10.74
C ASN A 176 2.93 -21.60 9.62
N THR A 177 1.72 -21.13 9.93
CA THR A 177 0.69 -20.86 8.92
C THR A 177 0.94 -19.56 8.18
N GLN A 178 1.61 -18.59 8.83
CA GLN A 178 2.00 -17.32 8.23
C GLN A 178 3.52 -17.19 8.21
N LYS A 179 4.08 -17.44 7.02
CA LYS A 179 5.54 -17.59 6.79
C LYS A 179 6.18 -16.42 6.03
N ASP A 180 5.43 -15.38 5.69
CA ASP A 180 6.01 -14.24 4.98
C ASP A 180 6.94 -13.45 5.93
N GLU A 181 8.25 -13.63 5.74
CA GLU A 181 9.29 -13.05 6.57
C GLU A 181 9.43 -11.52 6.39
N GLY A 182 8.75 -10.93 5.39
CA GLY A 182 8.74 -9.49 5.16
C GLY A 182 10.13 -8.93 4.89
N ARG A 183 10.48 -7.86 5.60
CA ARG A 183 11.75 -7.14 5.46
C ARG A 183 12.98 -8.01 5.70
N PHE A 184 12.89 -9.03 6.56
CA PHE A 184 13.99 -9.97 6.80
C PHE A 184 14.50 -10.63 5.53
N PHE A 185 13.65 -10.84 4.52
CA PHE A 185 14.08 -11.39 3.24
C PHE A 185 15.21 -10.57 2.60
N ILE A 186 15.23 -9.26 2.82
CA ILE A 186 16.21 -8.31 2.29
C ILE A 186 17.39 -8.13 3.25
N THR A 187 17.10 -7.85 4.54
CA THR A 187 18.13 -7.42 5.49
C THR A 187 18.86 -8.57 6.15
N LYS A 188 18.22 -9.75 6.25
CA LYS A 188 18.70 -10.92 7.01
C LYS A 188 18.93 -10.64 8.50
N GLU A 189 18.42 -9.53 9.02
CA GLU A 189 18.54 -9.16 10.43
C GLU A 189 17.33 -9.67 11.21
N GLN A 190 17.55 -10.47 12.26
CA GLN A 190 16.46 -11.13 13.00
C GLN A 190 15.36 -10.18 13.52
N LYS A 191 15.73 -8.93 13.88
CA LYS A 191 14.77 -7.90 14.32
C LYS A 191 13.75 -7.51 13.23
N ASP A 192 14.06 -7.76 11.95
CA ASP A 192 13.20 -7.45 10.81
C ASP A 192 12.27 -8.61 10.41
N LEU A 193 12.31 -9.73 11.13
CA LEU A 193 11.48 -10.89 10.83
C LEU A 193 9.99 -10.57 10.98
N GLY A 194 9.24 -10.73 9.88
CA GLY A 194 7.80 -10.44 9.82
C GLY A 194 7.47 -8.94 9.84
N ARG A 195 8.47 -8.06 9.66
CA ARG A 195 8.23 -6.61 9.60
C ARG A 195 7.86 -6.17 8.19
N PHE A 196 6.87 -5.29 8.11
CA PHE A 196 6.40 -4.67 6.87
C PHE A 196 6.28 -3.16 7.05
N LYS A 197 6.40 -2.43 5.95
CA LYS A 197 6.26 -0.98 5.93
C LYS A 197 4.85 -0.60 6.39
N THR A 198 4.74 0.37 7.28
CA THR A 198 3.46 0.96 7.66
C THR A 198 2.81 1.59 6.42
N PRO A 199 1.64 1.12 5.96
CA PRO A 199 0.97 1.72 4.82
C PRO A 199 0.36 3.08 5.21
N GLY A 200 0.29 4.02 4.26
CA GLY A 200 -0.51 5.23 4.44
C GLY A 200 -2.00 4.89 4.54
N LEU A 201 -2.77 5.68 5.30
CA LEU A 201 -4.20 5.44 5.51
C LEU A 201 -5.11 6.30 4.63
N ARG A 202 -4.55 7.17 3.78
CA ARG A 202 -5.34 7.87 2.76
C ARG A 202 -6.02 6.85 1.84
N ASN A 203 -7.32 7.04 1.61
CA ASN A 203 -8.20 6.15 0.82
C ASN A 203 -8.39 4.73 1.39
N ILE A 204 -8.02 4.46 2.65
CA ILE A 204 -8.11 3.10 3.23
C ILE A 204 -9.53 2.52 3.18
N ALA A 205 -10.57 3.35 3.19
CA ALA A 205 -11.96 2.85 3.10
C ALA A 205 -12.33 2.22 1.75
N VAL A 206 -11.53 2.43 0.70
CA VAL A 206 -11.82 1.97 -0.67
C VAL A 206 -10.73 1.08 -1.28
N THR A 207 -9.76 0.64 -0.47
CA THR A 207 -8.61 -0.18 -0.91
C THR A 207 -8.55 -1.54 -0.20
N GLY A 208 -9.69 -2.07 0.23
CA GLY A 208 -9.78 -3.42 0.76
C GLY A 208 -9.58 -4.47 -0.36
N PRO A 209 -9.14 -5.70 -0.02
CA PRO A 209 -8.90 -6.20 1.33
C PRO A 209 -7.55 -5.73 1.92
N TYR A 210 -7.37 -5.92 3.23
CA TYR A 210 -6.35 -5.26 4.03
C TYR A 210 -5.23 -6.19 4.51
N MET A 211 -4.13 -5.56 4.92
CA MET A 211 -2.84 -6.16 5.27
C MET A 211 -2.05 -6.64 4.05
N HIS A 212 -0.77 -6.98 4.25
CA HIS A 212 0.11 -7.45 3.17
C HIS A 212 -0.38 -8.74 2.50
N ASP A 213 -1.29 -9.48 3.12
CA ASP A 213 -1.85 -10.74 2.62
C ASP A 213 -3.37 -10.67 2.34
N GLY A 214 -3.99 -9.48 2.46
CA GLY A 214 -5.39 -9.29 2.11
C GLY A 214 -6.38 -10.09 2.97
N ARG A 215 -6.02 -10.50 4.19
CA ARG A 215 -6.87 -11.39 5.02
C ARG A 215 -8.16 -10.74 5.53
N PHE A 216 -8.17 -9.42 5.72
CA PHE A 216 -9.35 -8.71 6.24
C PHE A 216 -10.11 -8.02 5.11
N LYS A 217 -11.43 -8.21 5.06
CA LYS A 217 -12.29 -7.65 4.01
C LYS A 217 -12.84 -6.27 4.35
N THR A 218 -12.82 -5.88 5.63
CA THR A 218 -13.49 -4.69 6.14
C THR A 218 -12.59 -3.93 7.12
N LEU A 219 -12.78 -2.61 7.23
CA LEU A 219 -12.08 -1.79 8.23
C LEU A 219 -12.45 -2.23 9.65
N GLU A 220 -13.67 -2.69 9.85
CA GLU A 220 -14.16 -3.23 11.12
C GLU A 220 -13.30 -4.41 11.57
N GLN A 221 -12.97 -5.34 10.66
CA GLN A 221 -12.06 -6.46 10.96
C GLN A 221 -10.64 -5.98 11.26
N VAL A 222 -10.15 -4.95 10.57
CA VAL A 222 -8.82 -4.37 10.84
C VAL A 222 -8.78 -3.76 12.24
N VAL A 223 -9.79 -2.97 12.62
CA VAL A 223 -9.85 -2.35 13.94
C VAL A 223 -10.04 -3.40 15.03
N GLN A 224 -10.86 -4.44 14.80
CA GLN A 224 -10.98 -5.59 15.70
C GLN A 224 -9.66 -6.33 15.89
N TYR A 225 -8.87 -6.50 14.82
CA TYR A 225 -7.53 -7.08 14.91
C TYR A 225 -6.63 -6.27 15.83
N TYR A 226 -6.53 -4.96 15.65
CA TYR A 226 -5.72 -4.12 16.53
C TYR A 226 -6.24 -4.10 17.98
N ASN A 227 -7.55 -4.25 18.18
CA ASN A 227 -8.14 -4.34 19.51
C ASN A 227 -7.69 -5.61 20.26
N ASN A 228 -7.63 -6.75 19.57
CA ASN A 228 -7.11 -8.01 20.12
C ASN A 228 -6.52 -8.92 19.03
N PRO A 229 -5.20 -8.83 18.75
CA PRO A 229 -4.55 -9.62 17.70
C PRO A 229 -4.63 -11.14 17.93
N TYR A 230 -4.64 -11.56 19.19
CA TYR A 230 -4.65 -12.96 19.61
C TYR A 230 -5.97 -13.69 19.31
N MET A 231 -7.02 -12.98 18.88
CA MET A 231 -8.23 -13.61 18.33
C MET A 231 -8.06 -14.10 16.89
N PHE A 232 -7.01 -13.66 16.20
CA PHE A 232 -6.82 -13.88 14.76
C PHE A 232 -5.55 -14.63 14.42
N VAL A 233 -4.50 -14.51 15.24
CA VAL A 233 -3.22 -15.16 15.04
C VAL A 233 -2.75 -15.76 16.35
N ASP A 234 -2.57 -17.08 16.34
CA ASP A 234 -1.96 -17.81 17.44
C ASP A 234 -0.44 -17.64 17.41
N ASP A 235 0.15 -17.44 18.59
CA ASP A 235 1.59 -17.37 18.85
C ASP A 235 2.39 -16.48 17.88
N PRO A 236 2.04 -15.18 17.75
CA PRO A 236 2.75 -14.27 16.86
C PRO A 236 4.19 -14.09 17.30
N LEU A 237 5.11 -14.13 16.33
CA LEU A 237 6.54 -13.96 16.57
C LEU A 237 6.99 -12.55 16.21
N ASN A 238 7.93 -12.01 16.99
CA ASN A 238 8.58 -10.72 16.75
C ASN A 238 7.60 -9.52 16.66
N MET A 239 6.45 -9.59 17.34
CA MET A 239 5.45 -8.52 17.37
C MET A 239 5.99 -7.27 18.09
N ASP A 240 5.64 -6.08 17.59
CA ASP A 240 5.98 -4.81 18.23
C ASP A 240 5.37 -4.69 19.62
N THR A 241 6.17 -4.17 20.56
CA THR A 241 5.81 -4.08 21.99
C THR A 241 4.56 -3.24 22.26
N LEU A 242 4.24 -2.31 21.36
CA LEU A 242 3.03 -1.47 21.43
C LEU A 242 1.73 -2.28 21.29
N LEU A 243 1.79 -3.49 20.71
CA LEU A 243 0.63 -4.30 20.34
C LEU A 243 0.50 -5.59 21.17
N LEU A 244 1.40 -5.81 22.13
CA LEU A 244 1.40 -7.02 22.98
C LEU A 244 0.21 -7.11 23.94
N GLN A 245 -0.53 -6.01 24.15
CA GLN A 245 -1.66 -5.97 25.06
C GLN A 245 -2.92 -5.54 24.29
N PRO A 246 -4.05 -6.24 24.45
CA PRO A 246 -5.32 -5.81 23.89
C PRO A 246 -5.67 -4.39 24.31
N LEU A 247 -6.22 -3.61 23.38
CA LEU A 247 -6.55 -2.20 23.61
C LEU A 247 -7.83 -2.02 24.44
N GLN A 248 -8.65 -3.08 24.56
CA GLN A 248 -9.93 -3.10 25.29
C GLN A 248 -10.90 -2.01 24.81
N LEU A 249 -10.90 -1.74 23.51
CA LEU A 249 -11.85 -0.83 22.86
C LEU A 249 -13.25 -1.43 22.85
N SER A 250 -14.23 -0.58 23.12
CA SER A 250 -15.65 -0.93 23.03
C SER A 250 -16.11 -1.03 21.57
N ASN A 251 -17.34 -1.54 21.35
CA ASN A 251 -17.94 -1.52 20.01
C ASN A 251 -18.14 -0.10 19.48
N GLN A 252 -18.41 0.87 20.35
CA GLN A 252 -18.54 2.27 19.97
C GLN A 252 -17.17 2.84 19.55
N ASP A 253 -16.12 2.56 20.31
CA ASP A 253 -14.75 2.97 19.98
C ASP A 253 -14.34 2.44 18.59
N ASN A 254 -14.64 1.17 18.30
CA ASN A 254 -14.35 0.57 17.00
C ASN A 254 -15.13 1.25 15.86
N ALA A 255 -16.42 1.52 16.06
CA ALA A 255 -17.26 2.20 15.07
C ALA A 255 -16.81 3.65 14.83
N ASP A 256 -16.40 4.35 15.89
CA ASP A 256 -15.89 5.72 15.81
C ASP A 256 -14.57 5.76 15.03
N LEU A 257 -13.63 4.85 15.29
CA LEU A 257 -12.38 4.72 14.50
C LEU A 257 -12.66 4.49 13.02
N VAL A 258 -13.56 3.56 12.70
CA VAL A 258 -13.93 3.29 11.30
C VAL A 258 -14.56 4.52 10.65
N ALA A 259 -15.43 5.26 11.36
CA ALA A 259 -16.01 6.49 10.86
C ALA A 259 -14.90 7.52 10.53
N PHE A 260 -13.93 7.69 11.43
CA PHE A 260 -12.77 8.56 11.19
C PHE A 260 -11.95 8.12 9.98
N LEU A 261 -11.61 6.83 9.85
CA LEU A 261 -10.82 6.32 8.71
C LEU A 261 -11.52 6.57 7.36
N LYS A 262 -12.86 6.55 7.32
CA LYS A 262 -13.64 6.88 6.11
C LYS A 262 -13.47 8.34 5.68
N THR A 263 -13.19 9.25 6.61
CA THR A 263 -12.96 10.68 6.30
C THR A 263 -11.68 10.92 5.51
N LEU A 264 -10.76 9.95 5.49
CA LEU A 264 -9.47 10.01 4.79
C LEU A 264 -9.59 9.65 3.29
N THR A 265 -10.81 9.48 2.78
CA THR A 265 -11.08 9.12 1.38
C THR A 265 -11.20 10.37 0.54
N ASP A 266 -10.38 10.46 -0.51
CA ASP A 266 -10.46 11.52 -1.51
C ASP A 266 -11.80 11.43 -2.25
N ARG A 267 -12.45 12.58 -2.46
CA ARG A 267 -13.79 12.67 -3.06
C ARG A 267 -13.86 12.02 -4.44
N ARG A 268 -12.74 11.96 -5.18
CA ARG A 268 -12.66 11.26 -6.48
C ARG A 268 -13.00 9.77 -6.40
N PHE A 269 -12.91 9.16 -5.21
CA PHE A 269 -13.18 7.74 -4.98
C PHE A 269 -14.41 7.48 -4.11
N LEU A 270 -15.16 8.53 -3.74
CA LEU A 270 -16.48 8.39 -3.14
C LEU A 270 -17.50 8.11 -4.25
N LYS A 271 -18.35 7.10 -4.06
CA LYS A 271 -19.46 6.76 -4.97
C LYS A 271 -20.75 7.43 -4.54
#